data_AF-A0A6N4T864-F1
#
_entry.id   AF-A0A6N4T864-F1
#
_cell.length_a   1.000
_cell.length_b   1.000
_cell.length_c   1.000
_cell.angle_alpha   90.00
_cell.angle_beta   90.00
_cell.angle_gamma   90.00
#
_symmetry.space_group_name_H-M   'P 1'
#
loop_
_entity.id
_entity.type
_entity.pdbx_description
1 polymer ?
#
loop_
_entity_poly.entity_id
_entity_poly.type
_entity_poly.pdbx_seq_one_letter_code
_entity_poly.pdbx_strand_id
1 'polypeptide(L)'
;MSITRAGICSGFAAVILMGANVVWAQSVPAPVANARAPASVSVAAATCATPGRNGCDKQCKRYADADTWPTTCEQAATNILARLDEASKQRTRDSTYENLIQFHSGWGMGIRNTTGLWRGNVALTDSCMALDNDGDRHPDHISMIIIQQIWKKLH
;
A
#
# COMPACT_ATOMS: atom_id res chain seq x y z
N MET A 1 45.60 22.47 53.33
CA MET A 1 45.52 21.79 52.02
C MET A 1 44.10 21.94 51.51
N SER A 2 43.88 22.99 50.70
CA SER A 2 42.59 23.30 50.07
C SER A 2 42.49 22.55 48.75
N ILE A 3 41.37 21.85 48.52
CA ILE A 3 41.00 21.34 47.20
C ILE A 3 39.85 22.20 46.71
N THR A 4 40.15 23.03 45.72
CA THR A 4 39.26 24.01 45.10
C THR A 4 38.30 23.30 44.14
N ARG A 5 37.00 23.58 44.28
CA ARG A 5 35.97 23.26 43.27
C ARG A 5 36.20 24.11 42.02
N ALA A 6 36.28 23.49 40.84
CA ALA A 6 36.14 24.17 39.56
C ALA A 6 34.87 23.65 38.87
N GLY A 7 33.90 24.54 38.68
CA GLY A 7 32.73 24.31 37.86
C GLY A 7 33.04 24.50 36.38
N ILE A 8 32.34 23.75 35.52
CA ILE A 8 32.29 24.02 34.09
C ILE A 8 30.82 24.18 33.73
N CYS A 9 30.45 25.43 33.44
CA CYS A 9 29.19 25.82 32.84
C CYS A 9 29.27 25.68 31.31
N SER A 10 28.14 25.25 30.74
CA SER A 10 27.57 25.70 29.46
C SER A 10 28.38 25.58 28.17
N GLY A 11 27.86 24.77 27.26
CA GLY A 11 28.21 24.76 25.84
C GLY A 11 27.19 24.02 25.00
N PHE A 12 25.97 24.55 24.91
CA PHE A 12 25.01 24.15 23.88
C PHE A 12 25.53 24.63 22.52
N ALA A 13 25.99 23.70 21.67
CA ALA A 13 26.22 23.97 20.26
C ALA A 13 24.99 23.48 19.48
N ALA A 14 24.05 24.39 19.23
CA ALA A 14 23.01 24.23 18.23
C ALA A 14 23.67 24.41 16.85
N VAL A 15 23.70 23.35 16.04
CA VAL A 15 24.03 23.45 14.60
C VAL A 15 22.72 23.58 13.84
N ILE A 16 22.49 24.79 13.33
CA ILE A 16 21.33 25.18 12.51
C ILE A 16 21.81 25.39 11.07
N LEU A 17 21.10 24.72 10.15
CA LEU A 17 20.90 24.94 8.70
C LEU A 17 22.09 25.18 7.76
N MET A 18 22.22 24.29 6.77
CA MET A 18 22.04 24.56 5.32
C MET A 18 21.48 23.25 4.71
N GLY A 19 20.35 23.16 4.03
CA GLY A 19 19.76 24.08 3.08
C GLY A 19 20.02 23.63 1.64
N ALA A 20 19.58 22.42 1.25
CA ALA A 20 19.59 21.98 -0.15
C ALA A 20 18.15 21.80 -0.64
N ASN A 21 17.57 22.91 -1.12
CA ASN A 21 16.34 22.90 -1.89
C ASN A 21 16.63 22.25 -3.25
N VAL A 22 16.15 21.04 -3.47
CA VAL A 22 16.09 20.46 -4.82
C VAL A 22 14.95 21.14 -5.55
N VAL A 23 15.31 22.07 -6.43
CA VAL A 23 14.43 22.72 -7.39
C VAL A 23 13.93 21.67 -8.39
N TRP A 24 12.62 21.46 -8.41
CA TRP A 24 11.93 20.73 -9.48
C TRP A 24 11.79 21.66 -10.68
N ALA A 25 12.76 21.65 -11.60
CA ALA A 25 12.61 22.32 -12.89
C ALA A 25 11.98 21.36 -13.90
N GLN A 26 10.78 21.70 -14.36
CA GLN A 26 10.01 21.01 -15.39
C GLN A 26 10.52 21.36 -16.78
N SER A 27 10.56 20.39 -17.70
CA SER A 27 10.11 20.57 -19.09
C SER A 27 10.26 19.26 -19.88
N VAL A 28 9.13 18.64 -20.24
CA VAL A 28 9.07 17.68 -21.35
C VAL A 28 7.81 18.01 -22.17
N PRO A 29 7.91 18.14 -23.51
CA PRO A 29 6.78 18.53 -24.36
C PRO A 29 5.76 17.40 -24.52
N ALA A 30 4.49 17.78 -24.66
CA ALA A 30 3.37 16.89 -24.93
C ALA A 30 3.35 16.43 -26.40
N PRO A 31 3.02 15.16 -26.70
CA PRO A 31 2.53 14.76 -28.00
C PRO A 31 1.01 14.92 -28.08
N VAL A 32 0.55 15.55 -29.17
CA VAL A 32 -0.86 15.75 -29.51
C VAL A 32 -1.33 14.62 -30.44
N ALA A 33 -2.61 14.26 -30.25
CA ALA A 33 -3.55 13.63 -31.19
C ALA A 33 -3.79 12.10 -31.10
N ASN A 34 -4.93 11.81 -30.46
CA ASN A 34 -6.08 11.07 -30.99
C ASN A 34 -5.88 9.71 -31.66
N ALA A 35 -6.25 8.66 -30.93
CA ALA A 35 -7.07 7.57 -31.45
C ALA A 35 -8.10 7.18 -30.39
N ARG A 36 -9.37 7.58 -30.61
CA ARG A 36 -10.50 7.24 -29.74
C ARG A 36 -10.91 5.81 -30.07
N ALA A 37 -10.31 4.84 -29.40
CA ALA A 37 -10.86 3.50 -29.31
C ALA A 37 -12.22 3.56 -28.59
N PRO A 38 -13.24 2.78 -29.00
CA PRO A 38 -14.48 2.70 -28.25
C PRO A 38 -14.15 2.17 -26.85
N ALA A 39 -14.51 2.95 -25.83
CA ALA A 39 -14.41 2.54 -24.44
C ALA A 39 -15.26 1.29 -24.25
N SER A 40 -14.62 0.12 -24.30
CA SER A 40 -15.15 -1.07 -23.65
C SER A 40 -15.33 -0.68 -22.19
N VAL A 41 -16.57 -0.55 -21.76
CA VAL A 41 -16.89 -0.29 -20.36
C VAL A 41 -16.32 -1.48 -19.58
N SER A 42 -15.16 -1.26 -18.95
CA SER A 42 -14.54 -2.23 -18.08
C SER A 42 -15.56 -2.55 -16.99
N VAL A 43 -16.06 -3.77 -16.99
CA VAL A 43 -17.00 -4.29 -15.98
C VAL A 43 -16.32 -4.32 -14.59
N ALA A 44 -15.02 -4.08 -14.51
CA ALA A 44 -14.26 -3.90 -13.29
C ALA A 44 -14.28 -2.43 -12.84
N ALA A 45 -15.28 -2.02 -12.02
CA ALA A 45 -15.16 -0.95 -11.00
C ALA A 45 -16.52 -0.52 -10.41
N ALA A 46 -17.48 -1.43 -10.22
CA ALA A 46 -18.57 -1.13 -9.28
C ALA A 46 -18.02 -1.27 -7.85
N THR A 47 -17.60 -0.16 -7.23
CA THR A 47 -17.15 -0.05 -5.82
C THR A 47 -18.31 -0.13 -4.83
N CYS A 48 -19.26 -1.01 -5.11
CA CYS A 48 -20.40 -1.28 -4.25
C CYS A 48 -20.09 -2.54 -3.44
N ALA A 49 -19.82 -2.40 -2.14
CA ALA A 49 -20.18 -3.48 -1.25
C ALA A 49 -21.69 -3.73 -1.47
N THR A 50 -22.09 -4.96 -1.75
CA THR A 50 -23.51 -5.34 -1.68
C THR A 50 -24.09 -4.77 -0.38
N PRO A 51 -25.26 -4.07 -0.40
CA PRO A 51 -25.80 -3.45 0.79
C PRO A 51 -25.95 -4.51 1.89
N GLY A 52 -25.22 -4.34 2.99
CA GLY A 52 -25.24 -5.31 4.07
C GLY A 52 -26.62 -5.37 4.75
N ARG A 53 -26.98 -6.53 5.31
CA ARG A 53 -28.09 -6.67 6.27
C ARG A 53 -27.97 -5.70 7.48
N ASN A 54 -26.81 -5.06 7.66
CA ASN A 54 -26.47 -4.19 8.79
C ASN A 54 -26.25 -2.72 8.39
N GLY A 55 -26.64 -2.29 7.18
CA GLY A 55 -26.90 -0.87 6.91
C GLY A 55 -25.70 0.07 6.69
N CYS A 56 -24.60 -0.39 6.11
CA CYS A 56 -23.59 0.53 5.54
C CYS A 56 -23.87 0.75 4.03
N ASP A 57 -23.80 2.04 3.65
CA ASP A 57 -23.86 2.69 2.34
C ASP A 57 -25.03 2.40 1.36
N LYS A 58 -26.02 3.31 1.40
CA LYS A 58 -27.14 3.41 0.44
C LYS A 58 -26.76 4.00 -0.92
N GLN A 59 -25.49 4.32 -1.18
CA GLN A 59 -25.00 4.83 -2.46
C GLN A 59 -23.56 4.39 -2.69
N CYS A 60 -23.33 3.66 -3.78
CA CYS A 60 -21.99 3.35 -4.22
C CYS A 60 -21.27 4.62 -4.65
N LYS A 61 -20.32 5.08 -3.83
CA LYS A 61 -19.44 6.17 -4.20
C LYS A 61 -18.38 5.62 -5.16
N ARG A 62 -18.39 6.07 -6.41
CA ARG A 62 -17.27 5.84 -7.32
C ARG A 62 -16.12 6.75 -6.92
N TYR A 63 -14.94 6.15 -6.78
CA TYR A 63 -13.71 6.85 -6.46
C TYR A 63 -12.93 7.17 -7.74
N ALA A 64 -12.30 8.34 -7.82
CA ALA A 64 -11.61 8.80 -9.03
C ALA A 64 -10.46 7.89 -9.47
N ASP A 65 -9.83 7.20 -8.52
CA ASP A 65 -8.73 6.25 -8.72
C ASP A 65 -9.19 4.79 -8.77
N ALA A 66 -10.50 4.50 -8.73
CA ALA A 66 -11.00 3.12 -8.70
C ALA A 66 -10.54 2.30 -9.91
N ASP A 67 -10.40 2.93 -11.08
CA ASP A 67 -9.93 2.28 -12.31
C ASP A 67 -8.44 1.90 -12.27
N THR A 68 -7.71 2.36 -11.25
CA THR A 68 -6.27 2.06 -11.07
C THR A 68 -6.02 0.95 -10.07
N TRP A 69 -7.03 0.52 -9.32
CA TRP A 69 -6.87 -0.48 -8.29
C TRP A 69 -6.72 -1.88 -8.90
N PRO A 70 -5.93 -2.77 -8.27
CA PRO A 70 -5.89 -4.16 -8.70
C PRO A 70 -7.24 -4.81 -8.43
N THR A 71 -7.70 -5.67 -9.33
CA THR A 71 -8.98 -6.39 -9.19
C THR A 71 -8.81 -7.85 -8.82
N THR A 72 -7.57 -8.34 -8.76
CA THR A 72 -7.26 -9.71 -8.34
C THR A 72 -6.16 -9.74 -7.30
N CYS A 73 -6.17 -10.78 -6.46
CA CYS A 73 -5.15 -10.98 -5.43
C CYS A 73 -3.75 -11.11 -6.04
N GLU A 74 -3.67 -11.84 -7.15
CA GLU A 74 -2.45 -12.06 -7.93
C GLU A 74 -1.89 -10.77 -8.54
N GLN A 75 -2.77 -9.92 -9.10
CA GLN A 75 -2.39 -8.62 -9.63
C GLN A 75 -1.91 -7.69 -8.52
N ALA A 76 -2.60 -7.67 -7.37
CA ALA A 76 -2.18 -6.88 -6.22
C ALA A 76 -0.79 -7.30 -5.73
N ALA A 77 -0.55 -8.60 -5.56
CA ALA A 77 0.76 -9.13 -5.16
C ALA A 77 1.87 -8.76 -6.15
N THR A 78 1.61 -8.90 -7.45
CA THR A 78 2.56 -8.54 -8.52
C THR A 78 2.88 -7.04 -8.52
N ASN A 79 1.86 -6.18 -8.40
CA ASN A 79 2.02 -4.74 -8.37
C ASN A 79 2.83 -4.27 -7.15
N ILE A 80 2.60 -4.86 -5.98
CA ILE A 80 3.34 -4.54 -4.77
C ILE A 80 4.77 -5.07 -4.86
N LEU A 81 4.96 -6.32 -5.30
CA LEU A 81 6.28 -6.92 -5.45
C LEU A 81 7.18 -6.13 -6.40
N ALA A 82 6.63 -5.59 -7.50
CA ALA A 82 7.35 -4.74 -8.44
C ALA A 82 7.85 -3.41 -7.82
N ARG A 83 7.26 -2.96 -6.71
CA ARG A 83 7.61 -1.72 -6.00
C ARG A 83 8.51 -1.95 -4.79
N LEU A 84 8.67 -3.20 -4.35
CA LEU A 84 9.57 -3.53 -3.25
C LEU A 84 11.03 -3.37 -3.70
N ASP A 85 11.85 -2.79 -2.82
CA ASP A 85 13.30 -2.83 -2.98
C ASP A 85 13.86 -4.24 -2.72
N GLU A 86 15.09 -4.49 -3.17
CA GLU A 86 15.71 -5.81 -2.99
C GLU A 86 15.90 -6.19 -1.52
N ALA A 87 16.10 -5.21 -0.63
CA ALA A 87 16.18 -5.46 0.81
C ALA A 87 14.86 -5.99 1.37
N SER A 88 13.73 -5.43 0.95
CA SER A 88 12.40 -5.91 1.31
C SER A 88 12.11 -7.30 0.75
N LYS A 89 12.45 -7.55 -0.51
CA LYS A 89 12.31 -8.89 -1.12
C LYS A 89 13.17 -9.91 -0.39
N GLN A 90 14.40 -9.55 -0.02
CA GLN A 90 15.28 -10.43 0.75
C GLN A 90 14.69 -10.73 2.13
N ARG A 91 14.20 -9.72 2.86
CA ARG A 91 13.50 -9.94 4.15
C ARG A 91 12.30 -10.89 4.02
N THR A 92 11.59 -10.86 2.89
CA THR A 92 10.50 -11.81 2.63
C THR A 92 11.02 -13.21 2.32
N ARG A 93 12.09 -13.36 1.53
CA ARG A 93 12.75 -14.66 1.28
C ARG A 93 13.30 -15.29 2.56
N ASP A 94 13.78 -14.48 3.49
CA ASP A 94 14.33 -14.94 4.77
C ASP A 94 13.24 -15.27 5.81
N SER A 95 11.97 -14.93 5.52
CA SER A 95 10.86 -15.18 6.43
C SER A 95 10.19 -16.53 6.16
N THR A 96 9.76 -17.21 7.23
CA THR A 96 8.87 -18.37 7.10
C THR A 96 7.43 -17.91 6.88
N TYR A 97 6.59 -18.80 6.35
CA TYR A 97 5.18 -18.51 6.10
C TYR A 97 4.44 -18.09 7.39
N GLU A 98 4.74 -18.75 8.51
CA GLU A 98 4.12 -18.49 9.83
C GLU A 98 4.50 -17.11 10.39
N ASN A 99 5.66 -16.59 10.00
CA ASN A 99 6.17 -15.31 10.47
C ASN A 99 5.75 -14.12 9.59
N LEU A 100 4.94 -14.34 8.55
CA LEU A 100 4.46 -13.26 7.67
C LEU A 100 3.64 -12.19 8.39
N ILE A 101 3.10 -12.50 9.58
CA ILE A 101 2.39 -11.53 10.43
C ILE A 101 3.24 -10.30 10.77
N GLN A 102 4.57 -10.40 10.76
CA GLN A 102 5.45 -9.26 11.01
C GLN A 102 5.29 -8.13 9.98
N PHE A 103 4.83 -8.44 8.75
CA PHE A 103 4.61 -7.46 7.69
C PHE A 103 3.24 -6.76 7.78
N HIS A 104 2.36 -7.24 8.65
CA HIS A 104 0.98 -6.79 8.78
C HIS A 104 0.84 -5.29 9.04
N SER A 105 1.56 -4.77 10.05
CA SER A 105 1.40 -3.37 10.46
C SER A 105 1.98 -2.41 9.42
N GLY A 106 3.16 -2.71 8.87
CA GLY A 106 3.81 -1.86 7.88
C GLY A 106 3.23 -2.04 6.48
N TRP A 107 3.44 -3.21 5.89
CA TRP A 107 3.01 -3.48 4.52
C TRP A 107 1.51 -3.64 4.41
N GLY A 108 0.87 -4.32 5.36
CA GLY A 108 -0.58 -4.49 5.36
C GLY A 108 -1.28 -3.13 5.35
N MET A 109 -0.82 -2.15 6.14
CA MET A 109 -1.37 -0.79 6.11
C MET A 109 -1.22 -0.13 4.72
N GLY A 110 -0.03 -0.20 4.13
CA GLY A 110 0.22 0.33 2.78
C GLY A 110 -0.64 -0.33 1.70
N ILE A 111 -0.78 -1.65 1.76
CA ILE A 111 -1.61 -2.44 0.85
C ILE A 111 -3.07 -2.00 0.96
N ARG A 112 -3.64 -1.94 2.17
CA ARG A 112 -5.04 -1.53 2.38
C ARG A 112 -5.35 -0.14 1.83
N ASN A 113 -4.41 0.79 1.97
CA ASN A 113 -4.57 2.17 1.51
C ASN A 113 -4.44 2.31 0.00
N THR A 114 -3.51 1.58 -0.63
CA THR A 114 -3.19 1.75 -2.07
C THR A 114 -4.04 0.90 -3.00
N THR A 115 -4.72 -0.13 -2.48
CA THR A 115 -5.52 -1.05 -3.28
C THR A 115 -7.03 -0.78 -3.20
N GLY A 116 -7.44 0.22 -2.42
CA GLY A 116 -8.85 0.56 -2.26
C GLY A 116 -9.64 -0.39 -1.37
N LEU A 117 -8.99 -1.23 -0.55
CA LEU A 117 -9.68 -2.18 0.33
C LEU A 117 -10.60 -1.47 1.35
N TRP A 118 -10.15 -0.37 1.97
CA TRP A 118 -11.01 0.47 2.83
C TRP A 118 -12.14 1.18 2.09
N ARG A 119 -12.09 1.18 0.76
CA ARG A 119 -12.96 1.96 -0.12
C ARG A 119 -13.89 1.05 -0.95
N GLY A 120 -13.97 -0.24 -0.60
CA GLY A 120 -14.92 -1.16 -1.23
C GLY A 120 -14.45 -1.74 -2.56
N ASN A 121 -13.15 -2.04 -2.70
CA ASN A 121 -12.66 -2.83 -3.83
C ASN A 121 -13.11 -4.31 -3.73
N VAL A 122 -14.39 -4.55 -4.03
CA VAL A 122 -15.02 -5.87 -3.90
C VAL A 122 -14.38 -6.90 -4.82
N ALA A 123 -13.97 -6.51 -6.03
CA ALA A 123 -13.32 -7.42 -6.97
C ALA A 123 -12.03 -8.01 -6.39
N LEU A 124 -11.18 -7.16 -5.80
CA LEU A 124 -9.97 -7.62 -5.11
C LEU A 124 -10.30 -8.50 -3.91
N THR A 125 -11.25 -8.07 -3.07
CA THR A 125 -11.68 -8.84 -1.91
C THR A 125 -12.14 -10.24 -2.32
N ASP A 126 -13.04 -10.36 -3.30
CA ASP A 126 -13.55 -11.64 -3.78
C ASP A 126 -12.45 -12.52 -4.37
N SER A 127 -11.55 -11.93 -5.15
CA SER A 127 -10.42 -12.66 -5.71
C SER A 127 -9.47 -13.19 -4.62
N CYS A 128 -9.25 -12.45 -3.53
CA CYS A 128 -8.42 -12.93 -2.43
C CYS A 128 -9.17 -13.97 -1.58
N MET A 129 -10.46 -13.77 -1.30
CA MET A 129 -11.28 -14.72 -0.53
C MET A 129 -11.41 -16.09 -1.23
N ALA A 130 -11.33 -16.14 -2.56
CA ALA A 130 -11.25 -17.42 -3.28
C ALA A 130 -10.02 -18.27 -2.93
N LEU A 131 -9.02 -17.69 -2.25
CA LEU A 131 -7.80 -18.36 -1.78
C LEU A 131 -7.89 -18.77 -0.30
N ASP A 132 -8.85 -18.24 0.46
CA ASP A 132 -9.07 -18.49 1.88
C ASP A 132 -10.58 -18.45 2.17
N ASN A 133 -11.24 -19.60 2.07
CA ASN A 133 -12.70 -19.71 2.15
C ASN A 133 -13.26 -19.54 3.57
N ASP A 134 -12.41 -19.62 4.60
CA ASP A 134 -12.82 -19.54 6.01
C ASP A 134 -12.47 -18.18 6.64
N GLY A 135 -11.82 -17.30 5.88
CA GLY A 135 -11.41 -15.96 6.28
C GLY A 135 -12.54 -14.95 6.41
N ASP A 136 -12.27 -13.84 7.10
CA ASP A 136 -13.17 -12.69 7.12
C ASP A 136 -12.87 -11.73 5.95
N ARG A 137 -13.88 -10.99 5.48
CA ARG A 137 -13.72 -10.04 4.36
C ARG A 137 -13.12 -8.69 4.79
N HIS A 138 -12.56 -8.59 6.01
CA HIS A 138 -12.01 -7.35 6.51
C HIS A 138 -10.74 -6.98 5.73
N PRO A 139 -10.51 -5.70 5.37
CA PRO A 139 -9.32 -5.24 4.66
C PRO A 139 -8.00 -5.74 5.26
N ASP A 140 -7.97 -5.93 6.57
CA ASP A 140 -6.81 -6.45 7.30
C ASP A 140 -6.49 -7.90 6.94
N HIS A 141 -7.49 -8.78 6.97
CA HIS A 141 -7.34 -10.16 6.52
C HIS A 141 -6.98 -10.25 5.03
N ILE A 142 -7.67 -9.49 4.17
CA ILE A 142 -7.37 -9.46 2.73
C ILE A 142 -5.93 -9.02 2.45
N SER A 143 -5.42 -8.02 3.19
CA SER A 143 -4.03 -7.59 3.04
C SER A 143 -3.02 -8.67 3.47
N MET A 144 -3.36 -9.52 4.44
CA MET A 144 -2.54 -10.68 4.81
C MET A 144 -2.50 -11.73 3.69
N ILE A 145 -3.63 -12.01 3.03
CA ILE A 145 -3.65 -12.91 1.86
C ILE A 145 -2.72 -12.37 0.77
N ILE A 146 -2.74 -11.06 0.48
CA ILE A 146 -1.84 -10.44 -0.50
C ILE A 146 -0.37 -10.62 -0.09
N ILE A 147 -0.02 -10.41 1.19
CA ILE A 147 1.34 -10.65 1.70
C ILE A 147 1.77 -12.11 1.50
N GLN A 148 0.88 -13.07 1.76
CA GLN A 148 1.14 -14.49 1.51
C GLN A 148 1.39 -14.77 0.02
N GLN A 149 0.65 -14.13 -0.89
CA GLN A 149 0.88 -14.26 -2.33
C GLN A 149 2.23 -13.66 -2.76
N ILE A 150 2.65 -12.54 -2.18
CA ILE A 150 4.00 -11.97 -2.41
C ILE A 150 5.07 -12.98 -1.96
N TRP A 151 4.91 -13.58 -0.78
CA TRP A 151 5.84 -14.60 -0.28
C TRP A 151 5.92 -15.81 -1.21
N LYS A 152 4.77 -16.33 -1.68
CA LYS A 152 4.69 -17.45 -2.63
C LYS A 152 5.34 -17.14 -3.99
N LYS A 153 5.45 -15.87 -4.38
CA LYS A 153 6.14 -15.47 -5.63
C LYS A 153 7.65 -15.42 -5.51
N LEU A 154 8.17 -15.37 -4.28
CA LEU A 154 9.59 -15.26 -3.99
C LEU A 154 10.23 -16.61 -3.61
N HIS A 155 9.42 -17.67 -3.51
CA HIS A 155 9.79 -19.04 -3.17
C HIS A 155 9.27 -20.01 -4.22
#